data_AF-A0A6J2RRD2-F1
#
_entry.id   AF-A0A6J2RRD2-F1
#
_cell.length_a   1.000
_cell.length_b   1.000
_cell.length_c   1.000
_cell.angle_alpha   90.00
_cell.angle_beta   90.00
_cell.angle_gamma   90.00
#
_symmetry.space_group_name_H-M   'P 1'
#
loop_
_entity.id
_entity.type
_entity.pdbx_description
1 polymer ?
#
loop_
_entity_poly.entity_id
_entity_poly.type
_entity_poly.pdbx_seq_one_letter_code
_entity_poly.pdbx_strand_id
1 'polypeptide(L)'
;MAAPVSSVGKPSAQRLPFNNTSFQKKTRSKLISIPGTRPSVQNGQLLVSTGVTSLDYLLGGGLAVGTVLLIEDDRYDSYSRMILKYFLAEGVVCRHELFVAAAQDNPDDILQELPAPILDDVAIHKPMEQPRLSCEPQDSLEAMKIAWRYQHLPKVQSALASSSRFGHYYDVSKTMEPEIRQAAKCHRFYLPEHPAQSSPTHSTMLESYSALLKSLQEVINREGFDVAAPMSNSRNILRIGLHSLGSALWGDDLCCHDNPRNGHALTTFLYGLRALLRSSLSVAVLTVPSHLIQDRALMGSITRLCDNAIALESFKGSERETNPLYKDYHGLLHVRQVPHLNCLASKLPDHKDLAFKLKRKQFSIERLHLPPDLSETVSRVSRGELAGASTVASACGSGTSGNKHLDF
;
A
#
# COMPACT_ATOMS: atom_id res chain seq x y z
N MET A 1 -90.47 9.22 41.60
CA MET A 1 -90.88 9.14 40.18
C MET A 1 -89.64 9.02 39.33
N ALA A 2 -89.39 7.83 38.81
CA ALA A 2 -88.40 7.58 37.78
C ALA A 2 -89.16 7.36 36.46
N ALA A 3 -88.73 8.02 35.39
CA ALA A 3 -89.23 7.83 34.04
C ALA A 3 -88.12 8.22 33.02
N PRO A 4 -88.11 7.62 31.81
CA PRO A 4 -86.90 7.00 31.29
C PRO A 4 -86.60 7.27 29.78
N VAL A 5 -85.53 6.63 29.29
CA VAL A 5 -85.16 6.19 27.91
C VAL A 5 -84.93 7.19 26.76
N SER A 6 -83.72 7.14 26.16
CA SER A 6 -83.45 6.90 24.72
C SER A 6 -81.92 6.85 24.53
N SER A 7 -81.29 5.72 24.17
CA SER A 7 -81.23 5.03 22.87
C SER A 7 -80.35 5.72 21.80
N VAL A 8 -79.10 5.23 21.74
CA VAL A 8 -78.27 4.92 20.56
C VAL A 8 -77.73 6.05 19.66
N GLY A 9 -76.39 6.17 19.66
CA GLY A 9 -75.57 6.68 18.56
C GLY A 9 -74.14 6.12 18.66
N LYS A 10 -73.73 5.29 17.68
CA LYS A 10 -72.39 4.67 17.58
C LYS A 10 -71.28 5.73 17.49
N PRO A 11 -70.09 5.56 18.10
CA PRO A 11 -68.90 6.27 17.65
C PRO A 11 -68.19 5.44 16.56
N SER A 12 -67.86 6.14 15.49
CA SER A 12 -67.04 5.70 14.37
C SER A 12 -65.62 5.35 14.82
N ALA A 13 -65.12 4.21 14.34
CA ALA A 13 -63.72 3.83 14.48
C ALA A 13 -62.84 4.77 13.64
N GLN A 14 -62.27 5.81 14.26
CA GLN A 14 -61.14 6.53 13.68
C GLN A 14 -59.85 5.72 13.95
N ARG A 15 -59.37 5.03 12.90
CA ARG A 15 -58.01 4.48 12.86
C ARG A 15 -57.02 5.65 12.95
N LEU A 16 -56.29 5.73 14.05
CA LEU A 16 -55.04 6.49 14.13
C LEU A 16 -54.06 5.88 13.11
N PRO A 17 -53.36 6.69 12.29
CA PRO A 17 -52.25 6.17 11.50
C PRO A 17 -51.10 5.88 12.47
N PHE A 18 -50.96 4.61 12.86
CA PHE A 18 -49.71 4.10 13.42
C PHE A 18 -48.66 4.10 12.31
N ASN A 19 -47.89 5.18 12.22
CA ASN A 19 -46.60 5.18 11.54
C ASN A 19 -45.70 6.27 12.14
N ASN A 20 -45.31 6.06 13.40
CA ASN A 20 -44.13 6.72 13.96
C ASN A 20 -43.05 5.66 14.12
N THR A 21 -42.34 5.39 13.03
CA THR A 21 -41.01 4.78 13.17
C THR A 21 -40.14 5.82 13.88
N SER A 22 -39.59 5.47 15.05
CA SER A 22 -38.72 6.33 15.86
C SER A 22 -37.35 6.57 15.23
N PHE A 23 -37.20 6.31 13.92
CA PHE A 23 -36.01 6.61 13.15
C PHE A 23 -35.91 8.11 12.93
N GLN A 24 -35.42 8.82 13.95
CA GLN A 24 -34.85 10.13 13.75
C GLN A 24 -33.62 9.95 12.84
N LYS A 25 -33.74 10.45 11.61
CA LYS A 25 -32.59 10.58 10.71
C LYS A 25 -31.59 11.49 11.39
N LYS A 26 -30.58 10.92 12.06
CA LYS A 26 -29.46 11.68 12.61
C LYS A 26 -28.95 12.58 11.50
N THR A 27 -29.07 13.89 11.69
CA THR A 27 -28.45 14.89 10.83
C THR A 27 -26.98 14.51 10.78
N ARG A 28 -26.53 14.03 9.60
CA ARG A 28 -25.16 13.59 9.40
C ARG A 28 -24.28 14.75 9.85
N SER A 29 -23.49 14.57 10.91
CA SER A 29 -22.49 15.58 11.27
C SER A 29 -21.69 15.87 10.01
N LYS A 30 -21.47 17.17 9.70
CA LYS A 30 -20.69 17.55 8.52
C LYS A 30 -19.36 16.82 8.63
N LEU A 31 -19.13 15.81 7.78
CA LEU A 31 -17.86 15.12 7.72
C LEU A 31 -16.79 16.18 7.42
N ILE A 32 -15.67 16.12 8.12
CA ILE A 32 -14.54 17.01 7.87
C ILE A 32 -14.15 16.79 6.40
N SER A 33 -14.32 17.81 5.58
CA SER A 33 -13.99 17.79 4.16
C SER A 33 -12.73 18.61 3.97
N ILE A 34 -11.60 17.91 3.79
CA ILE A 34 -10.31 18.52 3.46
C ILE A 34 -10.06 18.21 1.98
N PRO A 35 -9.63 19.18 1.16
CA PRO A 35 -9.23 18.90 -0.23
C PRO A 35 -8.20 17.76 -0.29
N GLY A 36 -8.23 16.95 -1.35
CA GLY A 36 -7.27 15.83 -1.51
C GLY A 36 -7.50 14.64 -0.56
N THR A 37 -8.64 14.59 0.14
CA THR A 37 -9.00 13.50 1.04
C THR A 37 -10.34 12.85 0.66
N ARG A 38 -10.51 11.58 1.05
CA ARG A 38 -11.75 10.81 0.80
C ARG A 38 -12.14 10.00 2.04
N PRO A 39 -13.41 9.98 2.46
CA PRO A 39 -13.85 9.09 3.52
C PRO A 39 -13.80 7.63 3.03
N SER A 40 -13.19 6.76 3.82
CA SER A 40 -13.18 5.32 3.62
C SER A 40 -14.61 4.77 3.63
N VAL A 41 -14.92 3.91 2.67
CA VAL A 41 -16.22 3.25 2.58
C VAL A 41 -16.45 2.24 3.71
N GLN A 42 -15.36 1.72 4.31
CA GLN A 42 -15.43 0.64 5.30
C GLN A 42 -15.67 1.17 6.72
N ASN A 43 -14.97 2.24 7.10
CA ASN A 43 -14.96 2.74 8.47
C ASN A 43 -15.13 4.26 8.60
N GLY A 44 -15.36 4.96 7.48
CA GLY A 44 -15.58 6.42 7.47
C GLY A 44 -14.36 7.27 7.78
N GLN A 45 -13.17 6.68 7.93
CA GLN A 45 -11.93 7.42 8.20
C GLN A 45 -11.50 8.25 7.01
N LEU A 46 -10.84 9.37 7.29
CA LEU A 46 -10.29 10.21 6.25
C LEU A 46 -9.06 9.53 5.64
N LEU A 47 -9.10 9.26 4.33
CA LEU A 47 -8.00 8.68 3.57
C LEU A 47 -7.30 9.75 2.74
N VAL A 48 -6.00 9.53 2.51
CA VAL A 48 -5.14 10.27 1.58
C VAL A 48 -4.52 9.30 0.57
N SER A 49 -4.32 9.73 -0.68
CA SER A 49 -3.68 8.89 -1.70
C SER A 49 -2.16 8.83 -1.47
N THR A 50 -1.57 7.66 -1.73
CA THR A 50 -0.10 7.45 -1.78
C THR A 50 0.54 8.03 -3.04
N GLY A 51 -0.24 8.52 -4.00
CA GLY A 51 0.23 8.88 -5.35
C GLY A 51 0.39 7.66 -6.28
N VAL A 52 0.23 6.44 -5.75
CA VAL A 52 0.23 5.19 -6.53
C VAL A 52 -1.12 4.51 -6.38
N THR A 53 -1.95 4.58 -7.41
CA THR A 53 -3.34 4.08 -7.37
C THR A 53 -3.46 2.59 -7.05
N SER A 54 -2.52 1.78 -7.53
CA SER A 54 -2.47 0.34 -7.22
C SER A 54 -2.06 0.06 -5.77
N LEU A 55 -1.22 0.91 -5.18
CA LEU A 55 -0.85 0.81 -3.77
C LEU A 55 -2.04 1.25 -2.90
N ASP A 56 -2.73 2.33 -3.27
CA ASP A 56 -3.95 2.75 -2.57
C ASP A 56 -4.98 1.63 -2.53
N TYR A 57 -5.21 0.94 -3.65
CA TYR A 57 -6.12 -0.21 -3.70
C TYR A 57 -5.68 -1.30 -2.71
N LEU A 58 -4.38 -1.60 -2.67
CA LEU A 58 -3.80 -2.61 -1.79
C LEU A 58 -3.99 -2.28 -0.30
N LEU A 59 -3.90 -1.00 0.05
CA LEU A 59 -4.04 -0.50 1.43
C LEU A 59 -5.50 -0.23 1.84
N GLY A 60 -6.48 -0.66 1.03
CA GLY A 60 -7.91 -0.48 1.35
C GLY A 60 -8.52 0.83 0.85
N GLY A 61 -7.88 1.47 -0.13
CA GLY A 61 -8.35 2.68 -0.81
C GLY A 61 -7.51 3.93 -0.54
N GLY A 62 -6.37 3.82 0.15
CA GLY A 62 -5.46 4.92 0.52
C GLY A 62 -4.88 4.74 1.92
N LEU A 63 -4.15 5.75 2.40
CA LEU A 63 -3.65 5.81 3.77
C LEU A 63 -4.61 6.57 4.67
N ALA A 64 -4.93 6.04 5.85
CA ALA A 64 -5.77 6.75 6.81
C ALA A 64 -5.00 7.86 7.53
N VAL A 65 -5.66 9.00 7.74
CA VAL A 65 -5.12 10.10 8.55
C VAL A 65 -4.86 9.62 9.99
N GLY A 66 -3.71 9.98 10.52
CA GLY A 66 -3.21 9.54 11.82
C GLY A 66 -2.46 8.20 11.81
N THR A 67 -2.02 7.73 10.63
CA THR A 67 -1.29 6.46 10.51
C THR A 67 0.14 6.59 10.01
N VAL A 68 0.90 5.52 10.24
CA VAL A 68 2.25 5.32 9.72
C VAL A 68 2.26 4.17 8.71
N LEU A 69 2.80 4.42 7.52
CA LEU A 69 3.19 3.41 6.54
C LEU A 69 4.70 3.18 6.61
N LEU A 70 5.09 1.95 6.92
CA LEU A 70 6.45 1.45 6.82
C LEU A 70 6.67 0.83 5.42
N ILE A 71 7.75 1.25 4.78
CA ILE A 71 8.30 0.64 3.58
C ILE A 71 9.65 0.03 3.96
N GLU A 72 9.75 -1.28 3.91
CA GLU A 72 11.02 -2.00 4.04
C GLU A 72 11.76 -1.94 2.69
N ASP A 73 12.93 -1.31 2.70
CA ASP A 73 13.74 -1.05 1.52
C ASP A 73 14.56 -2.27 1.08
N ASP A 74 14.73 -2.41 -0.22
CA ASP A 74 15.67 -3.33 -0.83
C ASP A 74 17.10 -2.77 -0.82
N ARG A 75 18.06 -3.54 -1.35
CA ARG A 75 19.49 -3.18 -1.34
C ARG A 75 19.80 -1.80 -1.93
N TYR A 76 19.02 -1.36 -2.92
CA TYR A 76 19.31 -0.15 -3.68
C TYR A 76 18.39 1.03 -3.36
N ASP A 77 17.41 0.88 -2.47
CA ASP A 77 16.41 1.89 -2.05
C ASP A 77 15.59 2.58 -3.17
N SER A 78 15.88 2.29 -4.44
CA SER A 78 15.41 3.07 -5.59
C SER A 78 13.88 3.09 -5.71
N TYR A 79 13.24 1.94 -5.47
CA TYR A 79 11.78 1.82 -5.58
C TYR A 79 11.06 2.38 -4.35
N SER A 80 11.64 2.23 -3.15
CA SER A 80 11.03 2.80 -1.94
C SER A 80 11.14 4.32 -1.92
N ARG A 81 12.30 4.86 -2.30
CA ARG A 81 12.51 6.29 -2.56
C ARG A 81 11.55 6.82 -3.62
N MET A 82 11.30 6.06 -4.68
CA MET A 82 10.32 6.44 -5.69
C MET A 82 8.90 6.49 -5.10
N ILE A 83 8.44 5.48 -4.35
CA ILE A 83 7.13 5.50 -3.69
C ILE A 83 7.02 6.68 -2.71
N LEU A 84 8.08 7.00 -1.97
CA LEU A 84 8.14 8.17 -1.10
C LEU A 84 7.95 9.47 -1.90
N LYS A 85 8.62 9.60 -3.06
CA LYS A 85 8.44 10.76 -3.96
C LYS A 85 7.02 10.84 -4.53
N TYR A 86 6.39 9.72 -4.88
CA TYR A 86 4.97 9.69 -5.27
C TYR A 86 4.07 10.24 -4.16
N PHE A 87 4.30 9.82 -2.92
CA PHE A 87 3.53 10.28 -1.76
C PHE A 87 3.67 11.79 -1.51
N LEU A 88 4.89 12.33 -1.67
CA LEU A 88 5.18 13.76 -1.55
C LEU A 88 4.60 14.57 -2.72
N ALA A 89 4.74 14.08 -3.96
CA ALA A 89 4.17 14.72 -5.14
C ALA A 89 2.64 14.84 -5.07
N GLU A 90 1.96 13.80 -4.57
CA GLU A 90 0.52 13.86 -4.30
C GLU A 90 0.16 14.89 -3.25
N GLY A 91 1.04 15.12 -2.27
CA GLY A 91 0.88 16.22 -1.33
C GLY A 91 0.94 17.59 -1.99
N VAL A 92 1.92 17.82 -2.87
CA VAL A 92 2.04 19.08 -3.63
C VAL A 92 0.79 19.33 -4.48
N VAL A 93 0.37 18.35 -5.28
CA VAL A 93 -0.78 18.49 -6.18
C VAL A 93 -2.08 18.73 -5.41
N CYS A 94 -2.26 18.08 -4.26
CA CYS A 94 -3.42 18.28 -3.39
C CYS A 94 -3.34 19.53 -2.49
N ARG A 95 -2.24 20.30 -2.55
CA ARG A 95 -1.98 21.47 -1.68
C ARG A 95 -1.93 21.12 -0.18
N HIS A 96 -1.50 19.90 0.13
CA HIS A 96 -1.17 19.50 1.49
C HIS A 96 0.18 20.07 1.90
N GLU A 97 0.41 20.25 3.21
CA GLU A 97 1.74 20.60 3.69
C GLU A 97 2.61 19.35 3.77
N LEU A 98 3.91 19.53 3.49
CA LEU A 98 4.88 18.45 3.51
C LEU A 98 5.85 18.64 4.68
N PHE A 99 6.28 17.53 5.27
CA PHE A 99 7.44 17.49 6.14
C PHE A 99 8.38 16.41 5.62
N VAL A 100 9.60 16.77 5.24
CA VAL A 100 10.58 15.81 4.72
C VAL A 100 11.78 15.76 5.65
N ALA A 101 12.12 14.56 6.11
CA ALA A 101 13.32 14.33 6.89
C ALA A 101 14.21 13.27 6.27
N ALA A 102 15.51 13.57 6.22
CA ALA A 102 16.53 12.67 5.69
C ALA A 102 17.85 12.90 6.43
N ALA A 103 18.67 11.84 6.47
CA ALA A 103 20.04 11.90 7.00
C ALA A 103 21.10 11.83 5.90
N GLN A 104 20.80 11.17 4.77
CA GLN A 104 21.72 10.99 3.64
C GLN A 104 21.67 12.20 2.70
N ASP A 105 20.58 12.31 1.94
CA ASP A 105 20.41 13.36 0.94
C ASP A 105 19.75 14.59 1.57
N ASN A 106 20.00 15.77 0.99
CA ASN A 106 19.31 16.96 1.42
C ASN A 106 17.80 16.80 1.08
N PRO A 107 16.88 17.09 2.03
CA PRO A 107 15.44 17.13 1.75
C PRO A 107 15.06 17.97 0.52
N ASP A 108 15.84 19.02 0.22
CA ASP A 108 15.68 19.82 -1.00
C ASP A 108 15.88 19.02 -2.29
N ASP A 109 16.87 18.14 -2.33
CA ASP A 109 17.16 17.32 -3.53
C ASP A 109 16.00 16.34 -3.78
N ILE A 110 15.45 15.75 -2.71
CA ILE A 110 14.27 14.88 -2.78
C ILE A 110 13.06 15.65 -3.33
N LEU A 111 12.84 16.88 -2.85
CA LEU A 111 11.75 17.75 -3.30
C LEU A 111 11.97 18.26 -4.74
N GLN A 112 13.23 18.41 -5.18
CA GLN A 112 13.56 18.79 -6.54
C GLN A 112 13.26 17.66 -7.55
N GLU A 113 13.36 16.41 -7.12
CA GLU A 113 13.17 15.24 -7.98
C GLU A 113 11.74 14.67 -7.95
N LEU A 114 10.75 15.42 -7.45
CA LEU A 114 9.35 14.98 -7.44
C LEU A 114 8.81 14.79 -8.87
N PRO A 115 8.11 13.68 -9.17
CA PRO A 115 7.63 13.39 -10.51
C PRO A 115 6.49 14.33 -10.94
N ALA A 116 6.42 14.62 -12.24
CA ALA A 116 5.39 15.51 -12.80
C ALA A 116 4.02 14.81 -12.85
N PRO A 117 2.92 15.50 -12.47
CA PRO A 117 1.59 14.96 -12.63
C PRO A 117 1.21 14.89 -14.11
N ILE A 118 0.54 13.81 -14.49
CA ILE A 118 -0.05 13.66 -15.82
C ILE A 118 -1.40 14.35 -15.77
N LEU A 119 -1.45 15.57 -16.29
CA LEU A 119 -2.69 16.34 -16.45
C LEU A 119 -3.57 15.66 -17.52
N ASP A 120 -4.86 15.54 -17.24
CA ASP A 120 -5.86 14.77 -18.01
C ASP A 120 -6.15 15.29 -19.44
N ASP A 121 -5.28 16.11 -20.04
CA ASP A 121 -5.42 16.61 -21.41
C ASP A 121 -5.01 15.59 -22.49
N VAL A 122 -4.55 14.40 -22.10
CA VAL A 122 -4.41 13.27 -23.03
C VAL A 122 -5.58 12.31 -22.84
N ALA A 123 -6.57 12.51 -23.69
CA ALA A 123 -7.75 11.66 -23.88
C ALA A 123 -7.53 10.19 -23.50
N ILE A 124 -8.36 9.71 -22.57
CA ILE A 124 -8.85 8.33 -22.40
C ILE A 124 -8.13 7.32 -23.31
N HIS A 125 -6.97 6.83 -22.89
CA HIS A 125 -6.60 5.48 -23.28
C HIS A 125 -7.44 4.55 -22.41
N LYS A 126 -8.56 4.09 -22.98
CA LYS A 126 -9.18 2.82 -22.56
C LYS A 126 -8.06 1.80 -22.35
N PRO A 127 -8.16 0.88 -21.37
CA PRO A 127 -7.21 -0.21 -21.25
C PRO A 127 -7.14 -0.93 -22.60
N MET A 128 -6.07 -0.66 -23.34
CA MET A 128 -5.80 -1.28 -24.62
C MET A 128 -5.45 -2.71 -24.30
N GLU A 129 -6.37 -3.62 -24.65
CA GLU A 129 -6.05 -5.02 -24.83
C GLU A 129 -4.74 -5.12 -25.64
N GLN A 130 -3.89 -6.07 -25.27
CA GLN A 130 -2.60 -6.35 -25.89
C GLN A 130 -2.64 -6.22 -27.43
N PRO A 131 -1.56 -5.74 -28.08
CA PRO A 131 -1.54 -5.61 -29.52
C PRO A 131 -1.76 -6.98 -30.16
N ARG A 132 -2.90 -7.15 -30.84
CA ARG A 132 -3.10 -8.24 -31.80
C ARG A 132 -2.07 -8.03 -32.90
N LEU A 133 -1.23 -9.04 -33.13
CA LEU A 133 -0.44 -9.14 -34.35
C LEU A 133 -1.42 -9.09 -35.52
N SER A 134 -1.31 -8.04 -36.34
CA SER A 134 -2.17 -7.81 -37.50
C SER A 134 -1.60 -8.55 -38.71
N CYS A 135 -2.14 -9.72 -39.00
CA CYS A 135 -2.17 -10.36 -40.32
C CYS A 135 -3.46 -11.20 -40.41
N GLU A 136 -4.06 -11.23 -41.59
CA GLU A 136 -5.23 -11.99 -42.05
C GLU A 136 -6.58 -11.24 -42.15
N PRO A 137 -7.21 -11.26 -43.35
CA PRO A 137 -8.41 -10.49 -43.69
C PRO A 137 -9.67 -11.08 -43.05
N GLN A 138 -10.67 -10.21 -42.89
CA GLN A 138 -12.02 -10.58 -42.49
C GLN A 138 -12.64 -11.53 -43.52
N ASP A 139 -12.77 -12.79 -43.13
CA ASP A 139 -13.90 -13.62 -43.52
C ASP A 139 -14.22 -14.67 -42.46
N SER A 140 -15.51 -14.90 -42.32
CA SER A 140 -16.20 -15.75 -41.36
C SER A 140 -15.63 -17.16 -41.21
N LEU A 141 -14.84 -17.38 -40.16
CA LEU A 141 -14.75 -18.69 -39.52
C LEU A 141 -15.47 -18.58 -38.17
N GLU A 142 -16.59 -19.30 -38.07
CA GLU A 142 -17.19 -19.65 -36.78
C GLU A 142 -16.05 -20.04 -35.83
N ALA A 143 -15.81 -19.22 -34.81
CA ALA A 143 -14.78 -19.48 -33.82
C ALA A 143 -14.99 -20.91 -33.30
N MET A 144 -14.02 -21.80 -33.55
CA MET A 144 -14.04 -23.18 -33.07
C MET A 144 -14.29 -23.19 -31.55
N LYS A 145 -15.54 -23.42 -31.14
CA LYS A 145 -16.02 -23.41 -29.75
C LYS A 145 -15.68 -24.73 -29.05
N ILE A 146 -14.40 -25.12 -29.06
CA ILE A 146 -13.94 -26.30 -28.31
C ILE A 146 -13.90 -25.99 -26.80
N ALA A 147 -13.75 -24.73 -26.43
CA ALA A 147 -13.53 -24.27 -25.06
C ALA A 147 -14.70 -23.44 -24.49
N TRP A 148 -15.96 -23.83 -24.75
CA TRP A 148 -17.15 -23.11 -24.22
C TRP A 148 -17.17 -22.99 -22.70
N ARG A 149 -16.58 -23.96 -21.99
CA ARG A 149 -16.47 -23.99 -20.53
C ARG A 149 -15.67 -22.81 -19.97
N TYR A 150 -14.76 -22.23 -20.75
CA TYR A 150 -13.90 -21.13 -20.31
C TYR A 150 -14.50 -19.75 -20.57
N GLN A 151 -15.59 -19.67 -21.34
CA GLN A 151 -16.24 -18.41 -21.68
C GLN A 151 -16.85 -17.70 -20.45
N HIS A 152 -17.23 -18.48 -19.43
CA HIS A 152 -17.84 -18.00 -18.20
C HIS A 152 -16.86 -17.94 -17.01
N LEU A 153 -15.57 -18.23 -17.22
CA LEU A 153 -14.58 -18.05 -16.16
C LEU A 153 -14.37 -16.55 -15.91
N PRO A 154 -14.29 -16.12 -14.64
CA PRO A 154 -13.90 -14.76 -14.32
C PRO A 154 -12.55 -14.48 -14.97
N LYS A 155 -12.49 -13.51 -15.89
CA LYS A 155 -11.19 -13.02 -16.41
C LYS A 155 -10.39 -12.51 -15.21
N VAL A 156 -9.25 -13.13 -14.93
CA VAL A 156 -8.39 -12.72 -13.82
C VAL A 156 -7.88 -11.30 -14.12
N GLN A 157 -8.45 -10.31 -13.43
CA GLN A 157 -7.98 -8.95 -13.52
C GLN A 157 -6.66 -8.86 -12.74
N SER A 158 -5.55 -8.76 -13.48
CA SER A 158 -4.22 -8.57 -12.89
C SER A 158 -4.05 -7.15 -12.33
N ALA A 159 -4.66 -6.16 -12.98
CA ALA A 159 -4.58 -4.75 -12.57
C ALA A 159 -5.39 -4.49 -11.27
N LEU A 160 -4.71 -3.93 -10.28
CA LEU A 160 -5.29 -3.46 -9.03
C LEU A 160 -5.75 -2.01 -9.19
N ALA A 161 -6.89 -1.79 -9.84
CA ALA A 161 -7.42 -0.43 -10.06
C ALA A 161 -8.80 -0.25 -9.39
N SER A 162 -8.97 0.86 -8.65
CA SER A 162 -10.28 1.30 -8.16
C SER A 162 -11.09 1.92 -9.29
N SER A 163 -12.42 1.74 -9.27
CA SER A 163 -13.34 2.33 -10.25
C SER A 163 -13.49 3.86 -10.13
N SER A 164 -13.04 4.47 -9.02
CA SER A 164 -13.08 5.90 -8.75
C SER A 164 -11.66 6.44 -8.59
N ARG A 165 -11.29 7.42 -9.43
CA ARG A 165 -9.98 8.12 -9.36
C ARG A 165 -9.88 8.93 -8.07
N PHE A 166 -9.01 8.49 -7.16
CA PHE A 166 -8.77 9.12 -5.85
C PHE A 166 -7.43 9.86 -5.79
N GLY A 167 -6.46 9.48 -6.64
CA GLY A 167 -5.16 10.15 -6.76
C GLY A 167 -4.82 10.45 -8.22
N HIS A 168 -3.68 11.10 -8.43
CA HIS A 168 -3.19 11.47 -9.75
C HIS A 168 -2.22 10.43 -10.29
N TYR A 169 -2.02 10.43 -11.61
CA TYR A 169 -0.94 9.67 -12.23
C TYR A 169 0.28 10.57 -12.38
N TYR A 170 1.47 10.00 -12.29
CA TYR A 170 2.71 10.74 -12.44
C TYR A 170 3.63 10.08 -13.44
N ASP A 171 4.32 10.92 -14.22
CA ASP A 171 5.39 10.53 -15.13
C ASP A 171 6.73 10.64 -14.41
N VAL A 172 7.34 9.51 -14.05
CA VAL A 172 8.65 9.51 -13.36
C VAL A 172 9.83 9.93 -14.24
N SER A 173 9.64 10.05 -15.55
CA SER A 173 10.69 10.54 -16.45
C SER A 173 10.80 12.07 -16.48
N LYS A 174 9.84 12.77 -15.87
CA LYS A 174 9.78 14.23 -15.84
C LYS A 174 9.70 14.70 -14.41
N THR A 175 10.45 15.75 -14.09
CA THR A 175 10.34 16.44 -12.81
C THR A 175 9.20 17.45 -12.85
N MET A 176 8.55 17.65 -11.70
CA MET A 176 7.45 18.60 -11.54
C MET A 176 7.94 20.04 -11.73
N GLU A 177 7.10 20.87 -12.35
CA GLU A 177 7.38 22.29 -12.58
C GLU A 177 7.70 23.05 -11.28
N PRO A 178 8.69 23.96 -11.29
CA PRO A 178 9.11 24.70 -10.10
C PRO A 178 7.98 25.52 -9.47
N GLU A 179 7.08 26.08 -10.27
CA GLU A 179 5.96 26.91 -9.80
C GLU A 179 5.00 26.10 -8.92
N ILE A 180 4.68 24.87 -9.36
CA ILE A 180 3.79 23.96 -8.62
C ILE A 180 4.45 23.52 -7.32
N ARG A 181 5.76 23.21 -7.35
CA ARG A 181 6.51 22.80 -6.16
C ARG A 181 6.64 23.93 -5.14
N GLN A 182 6.92 25.15 -5.59
CA GLN A 182 7.10 26.31 -4.71
C GLN A 182 5.78 26.79 -4.09
N ALA A 183 4.64 26.49 -4.71
CA ALA A 183 3.33 26.77 -4.13
C ALA A 183 3.00 25.91 -2.89
N ALA A 184 3.66 24.75 -2.72
CA ALA A 184 3.46 23.89 -1.57
C ALA A 184 4.36 24.27 -0.40
N LYS A 185 3.76 24.42 0.78
CA LYS A 185 4.51 24.66 2.02
C LYS A 185 5.19 23.37 2.48
N CYS A 186 6.52 23.41 2.55
CA CYS A 186 7.35 22.25 2.83
C CYS A 186 8.30 22.53 4.01
N HIS A 187 8.13 21.79 5.10
CA HIS A 187 9.01 21.76 6.25
C HIS A 187 10.13 20.74 6.04
N ARG A 188 11.34 21.04 6.50
CA ARG A 188 12.54 20.25 6.25
C ARG A 188 13.24 19.92 7.56
N PHE A 189 13.77 18.71 7.64
CA PHE A 189 14.68 18.31 8.71
C PHE A 189 15.85 17.56 8.10
N TYR A 190 17.02 18.20 8.07
CA TYR A 190 18.24 17.57 7.61
C TYR A 190 19.15 17.30 8.82
N LEU A 191 19.41 16.02 9.09
CA LEU A 191 20.12 15.62 10.30
C LEU A 191 21.53 16.25 10.42
N PRO A 192 22.36 16.32 9.35
CA PRO A 192 23.68 16.94 9.44
C PRO A 192 23.68 18.43 9.82
N GLU A 193 22.60 19.16 9.55
CA GLU A 193 22.44 20.56 9.97
C GLU A 193 22.07 20.71 11.44
N HIS A 194 21.69 19.61 12.10
CA HIS A 194 21.24 19.58 13.49
C HIS A 194 22.16 18.69 14.34
N PRO A 195 23.46 19.03 14.48
CA PRO A 195 24.41 18.21 15.21
C PRO A 195 23.95 18.01 16.65
N ALA A 196 24.17 16.80 17.16
CA ALA A 196 23.84 16.45 18.54
C ALA A 196 24.53 17.42 19.50
N GLN A 197 23.75 18.23 20.20
CA GLN A 197 24.28 18.98 21.35
C GLN A 197 24.52 17.94 22.44
N SER A 198 25.77 17.79 22.88
CA SER A 198 26.15 16.87 23.95
C SER A 198 25.53 17.34 25.26
N SER A 199 24.28 16.96 25.52
CA SER A 199 23.71 17.08 26.86
C SER A 199 24.22 15.91 27.71
N PRO A 200 24.65 16.14 28.97
CA PRO A 200 25.13 15.08 29.87
C PRO A 200 23.99 14.21 30.44
N THR A 201 22.77 14.38 29.94
CA THR A 201 21.59 13.62 30.35
C THR A 201 21.51 12.30 29.59
N HIS A 202 21.50 11.19 30.33
CA HIS A 202 21.20 9.85 29.81
C HIS A 202 19.75 9.80 29.28
N SER A 203 19.49 10.28 28.06
CA SER A 203 18.23 10.00 27.37
C SER A 203 18.27 8.57 26.85
N THR A 204 17.19 7.83 27.07
CA THR A 204 16.98 6.49 26.50
C THR A 204 16.78 6.51 24.98
N MET A 205 16.55 7.69 24.42
CA MET A 205 16.32 7.96 23.02
C MET A 205 17.52 8.70 22.44
N LEU A 206 17.98 8.27 21.26
CA LEU A 206 19.05 8.93 20.53
C LEU A 206 18.67 10.39 20.23
N GLU A 207 19.62 11.32 20.40
CA GLU A 207 19.38 12.76 20.27
C GLU A 207 18.78 13.13 18.91
N SER A 208 19.22 12.46 17.83
CA SER A 208 18.72 12.64 16.46
C SER A 208 17.22 12.40 16.33
N TYR A 209 16.73 11.26 16.83
CA TYR A 209 15.30 10.95 16.82
C TYR A 209 14.52 11.88 17.76
N SER A 210 15.12 12.29 18.88
CA SER A 210 14.50 13.22 19.82
C SER A 210 14.29 14.59 19.17
N ALA A 211 15.29 15.09 18.44
CA ALA A 211 15.25 16.34 17.71
C ALA A 211 14.23 16.28 16.57
N LEU A 212 14.19 15.17 15.83
CA LEU A 212 13.20 14.93 14.78
C LEU A 212 11.77 14.96 15.35
N LEU A 213 11.53 14.26 16.47
CA LEU A 213 10.21 14.21 17.10
C LEU A 213 9.78 15.58 17.63
N LYS A 214 10.69 16.34 18.24
CA LYS A 214 10.45 17.73 18.67
C LYS A 214 10.11 18.64 17.48
N SER A 215 10.87 18.54 16.38
CA SER A 215 10.62 19.31 15.16
C SER A 215 9.23 19.02 14.57
N LEU A 216 8.85 17.74 14.51
CA LEU A 216 7.52 17.32 14.07
C LEU A 216 6.41 17.88 14.98
N GLN A 217 6.60 17.81 16.29
CA GLN A 217 5.65 18.34 17.26
C GLN A 217 5.50 19.87 17.13
N GLU A 218 6.61 20.58 16.92
CA GLU A 218 6.59 22.03 16.70
C GLU A 218 5.80 22.39 15.44
N VAL A 219 6.04 21.72 14.33
CA VAL A 219 5.31 21.94 13.07
C VAL A 219 3.82 21.63 13.26
N ILE A 220 3.47 20.52 13.89
CA ILE A 220 2.07 20.13 14.13
C ILE A 220 1.33 21.19 14.96
N ASN A 221 1.98 21.71 16.00
CA ASN A 221 1.38 22.71 16.87
C ASN A 221 1.32 24.10 16.22
N ARG A 222 2.41 24.53 15.56
CA ARG A 222 2.53 25.84 14.94
C ARG A 222 1.54 26.03 13.79
N GLU A 223 1.37 24.99 12.98
CA GLU A 223 0.50 25.04 11.79
C GLU A 223 -0.94 24.59 12.09
N GLY A 224 -1.24 24.18 13.33
CA GLY A 224 -2.60 23.84 13.76
C GLY A 224 -3.12 22.52 13.20
N PHE A 225 -2.25 21.52 13.02
CA PHE A 225 -2.65 20.16 12.60
C PHE A 225 -3.25 19.34 13.74
N ASP A 226 -3.15 19.79 15.00
CA ASP A 226 -3.77 19.13 16.14
C ASP A 226 -5.30 19.06 15.97
N VAL A 227 -5.86 17.86 16.15
CA VAL A 227 -7.31 17.62 16.05
C VAL A 227 -8.07 18.39 17.15
N ALA A 228 -7.45 18.58 18.31
CA ALA A 228 -8.01 19.29 19.46
C ALA A 228 -7.98 20.83 19.31
N ALA A 229 -7.20 21.35 18.36
CA ALA A 229 -7.15 22.79 18.11
C ALA A 229 -8.52 23.35 17.67
N PRO A 230 -8.89 24.57 18.11
CA PRO A 230 -10.14 25.19 17.70
C PRO A 230 -10.22 25.29 16.17
N MET A 231 -11.39 25.02 15.60
CA MET A 231 -11.61 25.00 14.15
C MET A 231 -11.21 26.34 13.53
N SER A 232 -10.04 26.40 12.90
CA SER A 232 -9.73 27.43 11.90
C SER A 232 -10.59 27.18 10.65
N ASN A 233 -10.85 28.23 9.87
CA ASN A 233 -11.75 28.16 8.71
C ASN A 233 -11.24 27.24 7.57
N SER A 234 -9.99 26.76 7.62
CA SER A 234 -9.43 25.81 6.65
C SER A 234 -8.47 24.83 7.31
N ARG A 235 -8.91 23.58 7.50
CA ARG A 235 -8.03 22.47 7.91
C ARG A 235 -7.23 21.97 6.70
N ASN A 236 -5.97 21.60 6.93
CA ASN A 236 -5.11 20.97 5.94
C ASN A 236 -4.59 19.62 6.48
N ILE A 237 -3.95 18.82 5.61
CA ILE A 237 -3.23 17.60 5.99
C ILE A 237 -1.72 17.86 5.95
N LEU A 238 -1.00 17.31 6.93
CA LEU A 238 0.45 17.21 6.92
C LEU A 238 0.89 15.83 6.43
N ARG A 239 1.67 15.78 5.34
CA ARG A 239 2.27 14.56 4.81
C ARG A 239 3.74 14.50 5.19
N ILE A 240 4.09 13.53 6.02
CA ILE A 240 5.42 13.36 6.58
C ILE A 240 6.14 12.26 5.80
N GLY A 241 7.24 12.60 5.12
CA GLY A 241 8.12 11.66 4.44
C GLY A 241 9.44 11.52 5.18
N LEU A 242 9.72 10.33 5.72
CA LEU A 242 10.95 10.04 6.46
C LEU A 242 11.81 9.05 5.67
N HIS A 243 13.01 9.47 5.30
CA HIS A 243 13.88 8.67 4.45
C HIS A 243 14.95 7.89 5.24
N SER A 244 15.04 6.57 4.99
CA SER A 244 16.07 5.65 5.47
C SER A 244 16.29 5.70 6.98
N LEU A 245 15.20 5.66 7.77
CA LEU A 245 15.26 5.59 9.23
C LEU A 245 15.92 4.30 9.70
N GLY A 246 16.71 4.36 10.77
CA GLY A 246 17.47 3.21 11.27
C GLY A 246 18.76 2.92 10.50
N SER A 247 19.07 3.66 9.43
CA SER A 247 20.39 3.63 8.83
C SER A 247 21.44 4.21 9.77
N ALA A 248 22.70 3.81 9.59
CA ALA A 248 23.83 4.28 10.41
C ALA A 248 23.97 5.81 10.39
N LEU A 249 23.47 6.48 9.35
CA LEU A 249 23.49 7.94 9.22
C LEU A 249 22.61 8.64 10.26
N TRP A 250 21.60 7.96 10.80
CA TRP A 250 20.78 8.49 11.91
C TRP A 250 21.49 8.45 13.27
N GLY A 251 22.73 7.94 13.31
CA GLY A 251 23.52 7.76 14.54
C GLY A 251 23.16 6.49 15.32
N ASP A 252 22.38 5.60 14.70
CA ASP A 252 21.93 4.34 15.28
C ASP A 252 22.87 3.20 14.88
N ASP A 253 22.94 2.14 15.68
CA ASP A 253 23.82 1.00 15.46
C ASP A 253 23.08 -0.27 14.98
N LEU A 254 21.79 -0.15 14.67
CA LEU A 254 20.92 -1.26 14.21
C LEU A 254 21.45 -2.00 12.99
N CYS A 255 22.07 -1.27 12.06
CA CYS A 255 22.61 -1.82 10.82
C CYS A 255 24.06 -2.31 10.95
N CYS A 256 24.72 -2.04 12.08
CA CYS A 256 26.17 -2.21 12.24
C CYS A 256 26.55 -3.36 13.17
N HIS A 257 25.67 -3.74 14.10
CA HIS A 257 25.96 -4.71 15.15
C HIS A 257 24.80 -5.68 15.38
N ASP A 258 25.13 -6.94 15.71
CA ASP A 258 24.14 -7.97 16.05
C ASP A 258 23.41 -7.68 17.37
N ASN A 259 24.03 -6.92 18.26
CA ASN A 259 23.44 -6.48 19.52
C ASN A 259 23.59 -4.94 19.66
N PRO A 260 22.67 -4.16 19.09
CA PRO A 260 22.76 -2.70 19.11
C PRO A 260 22.59 -2.15 20.53
N ARG A 261 23.48 -1.24 20.93
CA ARG A 261 23.44 -0.57 22.24
C ARG A 261 22.16 0.24 22.41
N ASN A 262 21.67 0.82 21.31
CA ASN A 262 20.49 1.66 21.28
C ASN A 262 19.33 1.01 20.51
N GLY A 263 19.20 -0.33 20.55
CA GLY A 263 18.15 -1.08 19.83
C GLY A 263 16.71 -0.58 20.07
N HIS A 264 16.47 0.10 21.19
CA HIS A 264 15.16 0.67 21.54
C HIS A 264 14.91 2.09 20.98
N ALA A 265 15.93 2.80 20.50
CA ALA A 265 15.81 4.21 20.14
C ALA A 265 14.81 4.44 19.00
N LEU A 266 14.94 3.69 17.90
CA LEU A 266 14.00 3.75 16.78
C LEU A 266 12.58 3.33 17.20
N THR A 267 12.44 2.27 18.00
CA THR A 267 11.10 1.82 18.45
C THR A 267 10.44 2.85 19.37
N THR A 268 11.20 3.52 20.21
CA THR A 268 10.73 4.61 21.08
C THR A 268 10.31 5.83 20.26
N PHE A 269 11.09 6.17 19.22
CA PHE A 269 10.71 7.17 18.23
C PHE A 269 9.40 6.84 17.55
N LEU A 270 9.25 5.63 17.01
CA LEU A 270 8.04 5.20 16.30
C LEU A 270 6.83 5.19 17.22
N TYR A 271 7.00 4.82 18.49
CA TYR A 271 5.95 4.91 19.50
C TYR A 271 5.49 6.36 19.71
N GLY A 272 6.43 7.29 19.90
CA GLY A 272 6.14 8.72 20.03
C GLY A 272 5.53 9.33 18.77
N LEU A 273 6.06 8.99 17.59
CA LEU A 273 5.52 9.40 16.29
C LEU A 273 4.07 8.93 16.15
N ARG A 274 3.81 7.65 16.42
CA ARG A 274 2.45 7.10 16.33
C ARG A 274 1.49 7.86 17.26
N ALA A 275 1.88 8.12 18.50
CA ALA A 275 1.07 8.89 19.44
C ALA A 275 0.75 10.29 18.90
N LEU A 276 1.77 10.99 18.37
CA LEU A 276 1.64 12.33 17.79
C LEU A 276 0.73 12.37 16.56
N LEU A 277 0.78 11.34 15.70
CA LEU A 277 -0.09 11.25 14.52
C LEU A 277 -1.55 10.96 14.91
N ARG A 278 -1.83 10.22 15.98
CA ARG A 278 -3.21 9.95 16.40
C ARG A 278 -3.99 11.16 16.87
N SER A 279 -3.29 12.19 17.33
CA SER A 279 -3.90 13.46 17.71
C SER A 279 -3.76 14.55 16.64
N SER A 280 -3.27 14.24 15.43
CA SER A 280 -3.07 15.25 14.38
C SER A 280 -3.64 14.83 13.01
N LEU A 281 -3.89 15.82 12.16
CA LEU A 281 -4.30 15.67 10.77
C LEU A 281 -3.08 15.36 9.89
N SER A 282 -2.35 14.32 10.25
CA SER A 282 -1.05 13.99 9.67
C SER A 282 -0.97 12.54 9.22
N VAL A 283 -0.18 12.25 8.18
CA VAL A 283 0.11 10.88 7.71
C VAL A 283 1.61 10.77 7.48
N ALA A 284 2.22 9.70 7.99
CA ALA A 284 3.64 9.45 7.78
C ALA A 284 3.89 8.26 6.87
N VAL A 285 4.81 8.43 5.92
CA VAL A 285 5.43 7.36 5.15
C VAL A 285 6.91 7.36 5.50
N LEU A 286 7.42 6.23 5.96
CA LEU A 286 8.82 6.06 6.32
C LEU A 286 9.43 4.85 5.62
N THR A 287 10.71 4.97 5.31
CA THR A 287 11.53 3.95 4.66
C THR A 287 12.59 3.46 5.65
N VAL A 288 12.83 2.15 5.70
CA VAL A 288 13.80 1.51 6.60
C VAL A 288 14.62 0.49 5.80
N PRO A 289 15.97 0.52 5.87
CA PRO A 289 16.84 -0.45 5.22
C PRO A 289 16.81 -1.80 5.95
N SER A 290 15.70 -2.54 5.82
CA SER A 290 15.46 -3.80 6.52
C SER A 290 16.50 -4.88 6.17
N HIS A 291 17.07 -4.82 4.97
CA HIS A 291 18.13 -5.73 4.53
C HIS A 291 19.44 -5.59 5.31
N LEU A 292 19.64 -4.49 6.04
CA LEU A 292 20.79 -4.27 6.92
C LEU A 292 20.49 -4.61 8.39
N ILE A 293 19.21 -4.75 8.77
CA ILE A 293 18.80 -5.05 10.14
C ILE A 293 18.65 -6.56 10.29
N GLN A 294 19.65 -7.20 10.91
CA GLN A 294 19.69 -8.66 11.12
C GLN A 294 18.66 -9.14 12.17
N ASP A 295 18.39 -8.32 13.18
CA ASP A 295 17.48 -8.68 14.27
C ASP A 295 16.01 -8.70 13.80
N ARG A 296 15.49 -9.93 13.63
CA ARG A 296 14.10 -10.19 13.24
C ARG A 296 13.09 -9.76 14.32
N ALA A 297 13.44 -9.83 15.60
CA ALA A 297 12.55 -9.43 16.69
C ALA A 297 12.40 -7.91 16.73
N LEU A 298 13.50 -7.19 16.51
CA LEU A 298 13.49 -5.74 16.32
C LEU A 298 12.66 -5.35 15.11
N MET A 299 12.91 -5.94 13.92
CA MET A 299 12.11 -5.66 12.73
C MET A 299 10.62 -5.95 12.96
N GLY A 300 10.28 -7.06 13.60
CA GLY A 300 8.89 -7.35 13.97
C GLY A 300 8.29 -6.30 14.92
N SER A 301 9.09 -5.71 15.80
CA SER A 301 8.65 -4.61 16.69
C SER A 301 8.42 -3.31 15.91
N ILE A 302 9.31 -2.98 14.98
CA ILE A 302 9.18 -1.85 14.05
C ILE A 302 7.89 -1.98 13.23
N THR A 303 7.64 -3.17 12.65
CA THR A 303 6.42 -3.46 11.88
C THR A 303 5.15 -3.24 12.74
N ARG A 304 5.12 -3.76 13.97
CA ARG A 304 3.95 -3.63 14.89
C ARG A 304 3.68 -2.20 15.37
N LEU A 305 4.71 -1.36 15.42
CA LEU A 305 4.56 0.05 15.78
C LEU A 305 4.01 0.90 14.63
N CYS A 306 4.15 0.42 13.40
CA CYS A 306 3.52 1.01 12.23
C CYS A 306 2.10 0.45 12.03
N ASP A 307 1.27 1.13 11.24
CA ASP A 307 -0.10 0.66 10.97
C ASP A 307 -0.18 -0.16 9.69
N ASN A 308 0.50 0.33 8.64
CA ASN A 308 0.71 -0.37 7.39
C ASN A 308 2.20 -0.73 7.29
N ALA A 309 2.50 -1.90 6.73
CA ALA A 309 3.87 -2.27 6.40
C ALA A 309 3.92 -3.06 5.10
N ILE A 310 4.79 -2.61 4.19
CA ILE A 310 5.09 -3.29 2.93
C ILE A 310 6.60 -3.51 2.82
N ALA A 311 7.02 -4.54 2.11
CA ALA A 311 8.41 -4.79 1.79
C ALA A 311 8.61 -4.89 0.28
N LEU A 312 9.65 -4.24 -0.21
CA LEU A 312 10.03 -4.25 -1.61
C LEU A 312 11.21 -5.21 -1.82
N GLU A 313 11.14 -5.97 -2.90
CA GLU A 313 12.22 -6.86 -3.33
C GLU A 313 12.50 -6.60 -4.81
N SER A 314 13.53 -5.79 -5.10
CA SER A 314 13.91 -5.57 -6.49
C SER A 314 14.60 -6.80 -7.10
N PHE A 315 14.33 -7.04 -8.38
CA PHE A 315 15.07 -8.03 -9.15
C PHE A 315 16.44 -7.54 -9.59
N LYS A 316 16.74 -6.24 -9.52
CA LYS A 316 18.01 -5.66 -9.96
C LYS A 316 19.19 -6.36 -9.26
N GLY A 317 20.09 -6.94 -10.06
CA GLY A 317 21.26 -7.67 -9.57
C GLY A 317 20.94 -9.04 -8.95
N SER A 318 19.76 -9.61 -9.23
CA SER A 318 19.37 -10.96 -8.82
C SER A 318 19.20 -11.89 -10.02
N GLU A 319 19.18 -13.20 -9.78
CA GLU A 319 18.89 -14.20 -10.83
C GLU A 319 17.50 -14.04 -11.46
N ARG A 320 16.57 -13.33 -10.78
CA ARG A 320 15.22 -13.08 -11.30
C ARG A 320 15.19 -12.00 -12.39
N GLU A 321 16.21 -11.16 -12.49
CA GLU A 321 16.30 -10.13 -13.55
C GLU A 321 16.48 -10.76 -14.93
N THR A 322 17.27 -11.84 -15.02
CA THR A 322 17.55 -12.52 -16.30
C THR A 322 16.56 -13.62 -16.62
N ASN A 323 15.70 -14.00 -15.66
CA ASN A 323 14.75 -15.08 -15.83
C ASN A 323 13.57 -14.64 -16.74
N PRO A 324 13.33 -15.34 -17.88
CA PRO A 324 12.26 -15.01 -18.80
C PRO A 324 10.86 -14.94 -18.18
N LEU A 325 10.61 -15.69 -17.10
CA LEU A 325 9.34 -15.71 -16.38
C LEU A 325 8.99 -14.36 -15.74
N TYR A 326 10.00 -13.56 -15.40
CA TYR A 326 9.84 -12.27 -14.71
C TYR A 326 10.07 -11.07 -15.62
N LYS A 327 10.23 -11.26 -16.94
CA LYS A 327 10.59 -10.22 -17.91
C LYS A 327 9.71 -8.95 -17.85
N ASP A 328 8.46 -9.10 -17.43
CA ASP A 328 7.50 -7.99 -17.34
C ASP A 328 7.54 -7.20 -16.02
N TYR A 329 8.30 -7.67 -15.03
CA TYR A 329 8.31 -7.19 -13.66
C TYR A 329 9.71 -6.71 -13.24
N HIS A 330 9.74 -5.77 -12.29
CA HIS A 330 10.98 -5.19 -11.77
C HIS A 330 11.27 -5.64 -10.32
N GLY A 331 10.29 -6.27 -9.67
CA GLY A 331 10.43 -6.81 -8.33
C GLY A 331 9.11 -7.30 -7.75
N LEU A 332 9.17 -7.82 -6.52
CA LEU A 332 8.02 -8.26 -5.74
C LEU A 332 7.67 -7.24 -4.66
N LEU A 333 6.39 -7.22 -4.29
CA LEU A 333 5.90 -6.44 -3.17
C LEU A 333 5.25 -7.38 -2.16
N HIS A 334 5.69 -7.33 -0.92
CA HIS A 334 5.16 -8.16 0.16
C HIS A 334 4.35 -7.28 1.12
N VAL A 335 3.08 -7.59 1.33
CA VAL A 335 2.30 -6.92 2.38
C VAL A 335 2.58 -7.59 3.72
N ARG A 336 3.25 -6.87 4.61
CA ARG A 336 3.60 -7.35 5.96
C ARG A 336 2.47 -7.10 6.94
N GLN A 337 1.86 -5.92 6.86
CA GLN A 337 0.80 -5.50 7.80
C GLN A 337 -0.19 -4.54 7.12
N VAL A 338 -1.46 -4.70 7.46
CA VAL A 338 -2.57 -3.83 7.03
C VAL A 338 -3.24 -3.24 8.27
N PRO A 339 -3.75 -1.99 8.22
CA PRO A 339 -4.31 -1.29 9.35
C PRO A 339 -5.57 -1.98 9.88
N HIS A 340 -5.64 -2.11 11.19
CA HIS A 340 -6.82 -2.55 11.93
C HIS A 340 -7.49 -1.35 12.62
N LEU A 341 -7.69 -0.24 11.90
CA LEU A 341 -8.23 0.97 12.51
C LEU A 341 -9.75 0.90 12.60
N ASN A 342 -10.27 0.97 13.83
CA ASN A 342 -11.71 0.94 14.13
C ASN A 342 -12.44 -0.24 13.48
N CYS A 343 -11.75 -1.36 13.27
CA CYS A 343 -12.26 -2.55 12.58
C CYS A 343 -11.79 -3.81 13.30
N LEU A 344 -12.70 -4.77 13.48
CA LEU A 344 -12.39 -6.07 14.10
C LEU A 344 -11.64 -7.02 13.16
N ALA A 345 -11.80 -6.84 11.84
CA ALA A 345 -11.13 -7.61 10.82
C ALA A 345 -10.55 -6.68 9.76
N SER A 346 -9.28 -6.88 9.37
CA SER A 346 -8.71 -6.25 8.18
C SER A 346 -8.97 -7.15 6.98
N LYS A 347 -9.34 -6.56 5.84
CA LYS A 347 -9.40 -7.29 4.57
C LYS A 347 -8.04 -7.16 3.90
N LEU A 348 -7.18 -8.15 4.13
CA LEU A 348 -6.01 -8.33 3.27
C LEU A 348 -6.52 -8.76 1.88
N PRO A 349 -5.89 -8.30 0.78
CA PRO A 349 -6.16 -8.88 -0.53
C PRO A 349 -5.94 -10.40 -0.50
N ASP A 350 -6.84 -11.17 -1.11
CA ASP A 350 -6.73 -12.65 -1.15
C ASP A 350 -5.45 -13.14 -1.83
N HIS A 351 -4.79 -12.28 -2.61
CA HIS A 351 -3.58 -12.60 -3.36
C HIS A 351 -2.35 -12.05 -2.66
N LYS A 352 -1.43 -12.95 -2.31
CA LYS A 352 -0.12 -12.62 -1.71
C LYS A 352 0.97 -12.41 -2.76
N ASP A 353 0.77 -12.92 -3.97
CA ASP A 353 1.74 -12.83 -5.05
C ASP A 353 1.57 -11.50 -5.79
N LEU A 354 2.25 -10.47 -5.28
CA LEU A 354 2.22 -9.12 -5.86
C LEU A 354 3.58 -8.81 -6.46
N ALA A 355 3.56 -8.25 -7.66
CA ALA A 355 4.75 -7.79 -8.34
C ALA A 355 4.56 -6.34 -8.78
N PHE A 356 5.65 -5.59 -8.76
CA PHE A 356 5.65 -4.23 -9.26
C PHE A 356 6.40 -4.14 -10.58
N LYS A 357 5.95 -3.21 -11.42
CA LYS A 357 6.62 -2.88 -12.67
C LYS A 357 6.59 -1.40 -12.93
N LEU A 358 7.68 -0.91 -13.51
CA LEU A 358 7.82 0.43 -14.03
C LEU A 358 7.66 0.37 -15.55
N LYS A 359 6.44 0.56 -16.06
CA LYS A 359 6.15 0.54 -17.50
C LYS A 359 5.56 1.87 -17.93
N ARG A 360 5.92 2.33 -19.13
CA ARG A 360 5.45 3.61 -19.70
C ARG A 360 5.62 4.79 -18.72
N LYS A 361 6.74 4.79 -17.98
CA LYS A 361 7.08 5.84 -17.01
C LYS A 361 6.11 5.95 -15.83
N GLN A 362 5.39 4.87 -15.53
CA GLN A 362 4.48 4.77 -14.38
C GLN A 362 4.80 3.52 -13.55
N PHE A 363 4.85 3.70 -12.25
CA PHE A 363 4.94 2.60 -11.30
C PHE A 363 3.56 1.99 -11.06
N SER A 364 3.46 0.67 -11.18
CA SER A 364 2.21 -0.07 -10.98
C SER A 364 2.48 -1.38 -10.24
N ILE A 365 1.53 -1.76 -9.39
CA ILE A 365 1.52 -3.03 -8.66
C ILE A 365 0.37 -3.87 -9.22
N GLU A 366 0.67 -5.11 -9.55
CA GLU A 366 -0.31 -6.06 -10.08
C GLU A 366 -0.10 -7.45 -9.49
N ARG A 367 -1.08 -8.33 -9.72
CA ARG A 367 -0.95 -9.73 -9.32
C ARG A 367 0.11 -10.37 -10.21
N LEU A 368 1.10 -11.00 -9.58
CA LEU A 368 2.14 -11.74 -10.28
C LEU A 368 1.47 -12.87 -11.09
N HIS A 369 1.63 -12.79 -12.40
CA HIS A 369 1.21 -13.84 -13.31
C HIS A 369 2.43 -14.36 -14.04
N LEU A 370 2.83 -15.59 -13.73
CA LEU A 370 3.89 -16.28 -14.46
C LEU A 370 3.33 -16.77 -15.80
N PRO A 371 4.08 -16.63 -16.91
CA PRO A 371 3.65 -17.23 -18.17
C PRO A 371 3.53 -18.75 -18.01
N PRO A 372 2.59 -19.40 -18.72
CA PRO A 372 2.47 -20.85 -18.68
C PRO A 372 3.80 -21.47 -19.12
N ASP A 373 4.24 -22.49 -18.40
CA ASP A 373 5.44 -23.26 -18.74
C ASP A 373 5.18 -24.03 -20.04
N LEU A 374 5.51 -23.40 -21.17
CA LEU A 374 5.53 -24.02 -22.48
C LEU A 374 6.84 -24.79 -22.60
N SER A 375 7.02 -25.81 -21.78
CA SER A 375 8.03 -26.83 -22.06
C SER A 375 7.66 -27.49 -23.40
N GLU A 376 8.56 -27.42 -24.38
CA GLU A 376 8.39 -28.01 -25.72
C GLU A 376 8.30 -29.55 -25.70
N THR A 377 8.28 -30.18 -24.52
CA THR A 377 8.24 -31.62 -24.30
C THR A 377 6.85 -32.18 -23.99
N VAL A 378 5.78 -31.60 -24.56
CA VAL A 378 4.50 -32.32 -24.68
C VAL A 378 4.48 -33.15 -25.97
N SER A 379 5.47 -34.03 -26.12
CA SER A 379 5.30 -35.20 -26.99
C SER A 379 4.28 -36.10 -26.30
N ARG A 380 3.01 -35.91 -26.65
CA ARG A 380 1.96 -36.91 -26.43
C ARG A 380 2.48 -38.22 -27.02
N VAL A 381 2.96 -39.11 -26.17
CA VAL A 381 3.13 -40.52 -26.54
C VAL A 381 1.70 -41.05 -26.69
N SER A 382 1.16 -40.90 -27.89
CA SER A 382 0.01 -41.66 -28.35
C SER A 382 0.43 -43.11 -28.33
N ARG A 383 0.21 -43.79 -27.20
CA ARG A 383 0.43 -45.23 -27.07
C ARG A 383 -0.72 -45.90 -27.83
N GLY A 384 -0.59 -45.91 -29.16
CA GLY A 384 -1.40 -46.73 -30.04
C GLY A 384 -1.08 -48.19 -29.74
N GLU A 385 -2.10 -48.92 -29.32
CA GLU A 385 -2.08 -50.38 -29.27
C GLU A 385 -1.72 -50.92 -30.66
N LEU A 386 -0.65 -51.70 -30.73
CA LEU A 386 -0.47 -52.73 -31.75
C LEU A 386 0.21 -53.93 -31.07
N ALA A 387 -0.52 -55.02 -31.07
CA ALA A 387 -0.14 -56.32 -30.54
C ALA A 387 1.05 -56.94 -31.30
N GLY A 388 1.85 -57.76 -30.61
CA GLY A 388 2.70 -58.76 -31.27
C GLY A 388 4.08 -58.98 -30.65
N ALA A 389 4.14 -59.93 -29.71
CA ALA A 389 5.26 -60.79 -29.30
C ALA A 389 6.71 -60.46 -29.73
N SER A 390 7.63 -60.43 -28.76
CA SER A 390 8.43 -61.61 -28.41
C SER A 390 9.48 -61.31 -27.33
N THR A 391 9.71 -62.35 -26.55
CA THR A 391 10.53 -62.48 -25.34
C THR A 391 12.03 -62.40 -25.60
N VAL A 392 12.76 -61.70 -24.73
CA VAL A 392 14.06 -62.23 -24.24
C VAL A 392 14.34 -61.72 -22.83
N ALA A 393 14.37 -62.66 -21.90
CA ALA A 393 14.88 -62.48 -20.55
C ALA A 393 16.40 -62.63 -20.56
N SER A 394 17.10 -61.86 -19.71
CA SER A 394 18.36 -62.30 -19.13
C SER A 394 18.49 -61.75 -17.72
N ALA A 395 18.89 -62.64 -16.83
CA ALA A 395 18.79 -62.54 -15.38
C ALA A 395 20.19 -62.46 -14.75
N CYS A 396 20.32 -61.59 -13.75
CA CYS A 396 21.23 -61.70 -12.59
C CYS A 396 20.99 -60.44 -11.72
N GLY A 397 20.54 -60.44 -10.47
CA GLY A 397 20.52 -61.48 -9.43
C GLY A 397 21.46 -61.06 -8.30
N SER A 398 20.93 -60.40 -7.25
CA SER A 398 21.40 -60.27 -5.83
C SER A 398 20.72 -59.02 -5.22
N GLY A 399 19.87 -58.99 -4.20
CA GLY A 399 19.47 -59.98 -3.20
C GLY A 399 19.89 -59.54 -1.78
N THR A 400 19.03 -58.79 -1.07
CA THR A 400 18.76 -58.77 0.41
C THR A 400 17.86 -57.56 0.73
N SER A 401 16.53 -57.71 0.91
CA SER A 401 15.80 -58.04 2.16
C SER A 401 16.05 -57.04 3.31
N GLY A 402 15.07 -56.38 3.93
CA GLY A 402 13.62 -56.43 3.75
C GLY A 402 12.84 -55.47 4.66
N ASN A 403 11.57 -55.26 4.29
CA ASN A 403 10.37 -55.15 5.13
C ASN A 403 10.36 -54.21 6.36
N LYS A 404 9.56 -53.13 6.30
CA LYS A 404 8.13 -53.15 6.69
C LYS A 404 7.45 -51.80 6.43
N HIS A 405 6.39 -51.87 5.63
CA HIS A 405 5.26 -50.97 5.56
C HIS A 405 4.54 -50.89 6.92
N LEU A 406 3.99 -49.73 7.28
CA LEU A 406 2.59 -49.58 7.72
C LEU A 406 2.21 -48.10 7.76
N ASP A 407 1.17 -47.78 6.99
CA ASP A 407 0.32 -46.61 7.10
C ASP A 407 -0.56 -46.70 8.36
N PHE A 408 -0.79 -45.55 9.00
CA PHE A 408 -2.09 -45.11 9.51
C PHE A 408 -2.16 -43.58 9.46
#